data_AF-A0A7X3Z8E2-F1
#
_entry.id   AF-A0A7X3Z8E2-F1
#
_cell.length_a   1.000
_cell.length_b   1.000
_cell.length_c   1.000
_cell.angle_alpha   90.00
_cell.angle_beta   90.00
_cell.angle_gamma   90.00
#
_symmetry.space_group_name_H-M   'P 1'
#
loop_
_entity.id
_entity.type
_entity.pdbx_description
1 polymer ?
#
loop_
_entity_poly.entity_id
_entity_poly.type
_entity_poly.pdbx_seq_one_letter_code
_entity_poly.pdbx_strand_id
1 'polypeptide(L)'
;MLDEADDIHPLFQGAPSTTEFRKLRKRIVRNVRMAIEQYGMIERGTRWLVCLSGGKDSYTLLAALHELKWRGLLPVDMLACNLDQGQPGFPSTVLPDFLDRMQIPHRIEFQDTYSIVTEKVPANKTY
;
A
#
# COMPACT_ATOMS: atom_id res chain seq x y z
N MET A 1 -17.49 9.48 -25.95
CA MET A 1 -17.89 8.10 -25.63
C MET A 1 -16.64 7.31 -25.25
N LEU A 2 -16.11 7.48 -24.04
CA LEU A 2 -15.01 6.70 -23.45
C LEU A 2 -14.94 7.08 -21.96
N ASP A 3 -15.80 6.53 -21.11
CA ASP A 3 -15.66 6.66 -19.64
C ASP A 3 -16.42 5.58 -18.85
N GLU A 4 -16.82 4.48 -19.50
CA GLU A 4 -17.18 3.26 -18.78
C GLU A 4 -15.90 2.50 -18.49
N ALA A 5 -15.21 2.96 -17.45
CA ALA A 5 -14.06 2.28 -16.87
C ALA A 5 -14.57 1.11 -16.03
N ASP A 6 -14.98 0.03 -16.71
CA ASP A 6 -15.21 -1.24 -16.04
C ASP A 6 -13.85 -1.83 -15.61
N ASP A 7 -13.65 -1.77 -14.30
CA ASP A 7 -12.71 -2.46 -13.40
C ASP A 7 -11.19 -2.27 -13.58
N ILE A 8 -10.68 -1.26 -12.86
CA ILE A 8 -9.24 -0.96 -12.70
C ILE A 8 -8.58 -1.88 -11.64
N HIS A 9 -9.25 -2.11 -10.51
CA HIS A 9 -8.89 -3.03 -9.42
C HIS A 9 -9.97 -2.93 -8.32
N PRO A 10 -10.26 -3.98 -7.51
CA PRO A 10 -11.15 -3.89 -6.35
C PRO A 10 -10.84 -2.73 -5.38
N LEU A 11 -9.57 -2.29 -5.34
CA LEU A 11 -9.10 -1.14 -4.54
C LEU A 11 -9.84 0.18 -4.84
N PHE A 12 -10.46 0.28 -6.02
CA PHE A 12 -11.19 1.47 -6.44
C PHE A 12 -12.70 1.33 -6.30
N GLN A 13 -13.20 0.19 -5.81
CA GLN A 13 -14.63 0.00 -5.54
C GLN A 13 -15.11 1.01 -4.49
N GLY A 14 -16.23 1.66 -4.77
CA GLY A 14 -16.79 2.71 -3.91
C GLY A 14 -16.03 4.03 -3.91
N ALA A 15 -14.99 4.18 -4.74
CA ALA A 15 -14.29 5.45 -4.88
C ALA A 15 -15.23 6.54 -5.44
N PRO A 16 -15.12 7.81 -4.98
CA PRO A 16 -15.96 8.88 -5.48
C PRO A 16 -15.84 9.05 -7.00
N SER A 17 -16.98 9.21 -7.68
CA SER A 17 -17.02 9.47 -9.13
C SER A 17 -16.98 10.96 -9.47
N THR A 18 -16.62 11.82 -8.52
CA THR A 18 -16.60 13.28 -8.74
C THR A 18 -15.41 13.70 -9.60
N THR A 19 -15.57 14.80 -10.34
CA THR A 19 -14.51 15.37 -11.18
C THR A 19 -13.26 15.70 -10.37
N GLU A 20 -13.42 16.25 -9.16
CA GLU A 20 -12.29 16.60 -8.29
C GLU A 20 -11.53 15.36 -7.80
N PHE A 21 -12.24 14.28 -7.48
CA PHE A 21 -11.58 13.02 -7.15
C PHE A 21 -10.80 12.46 -8.34
N ARG A 22 -11.40 12.44 -9.54
CA ARG A 22 -10.71 11.99 -10.76
C ARG A 22 -9.45 12.81 -11.04
N LYS A 23 -9.50 14.13 -10.88
CA LYS A 23 -8.33 15.02 -11.01
C LYS A 23 -7.25 14.71 -9.97
N LEU A 24 -7.64 14.54 -8.71
CA LEU A 24 -6.71 14.20 -7.62
C LEU A 24 -6.02 12.86 -7.90
N ARG A 25 -6.78 11.82 -8.21
CA ARG A 25 -6.30 10.49 -8.56
C ARG A 25 -5.30 10.54 -9.71
N LYS A 26 -5.68 11.19 -10.82
CA LYS A 26 -4.80 11.37 -11.99
C LYS A 26 -3.50 12.08 -11.62
N ARG A 27 -3.56 13.10 -10.76
CA ARG A 27 -2.37 13.84 -10.29
C ARG A 27 -1.44 12.97 -9.45
N ILE A 28 -1.98 12.21 -8.51
CA ILE A 28 -1.19 11.30 -7.65
C ILE A 28 -0.48 10.25 -8.51
N VAL A 29 -1.22 9.55 -9.38
CA VAL A 29 -0.68 8.50 -10.25
C VAL A 29 0.42 9.05 -11.17
N ARG A 30 0.22 10.25 -11.72
CA ARG A 30 1.24 10.93 -12.53
C ARG A 30 2.51 11.22 -11.73
N ASN A 31 2.37 11.76 -10.51
CA ASN A 31 3.53 12.10 -9.68
C ASN A 31 4.31 10.85 -9.23
N VAL A 32 3.60 9.77 -8.88
CA VAL A 32 4.23 8.48 -8.55
C VAL A 32 5.02 7.93 -9.74
N ARG A 33 4.42 7.92 -10.93
CA ARG A 33 5.12 7.52 -12.16
C ARG A 33 6.37 8.37 -12.41
N MET A 34 6.24 9.70 -12.32
CA MET A 34 7.36 10.61 -12.53
C MET A 34 8.51 10.33 -11.55
N ALA A 35 8.21 10.07 -10.28
CA ALA A 35 9.23 9.72 -9.30
C ALA A 35 9.92 8.39 -9.65
N ILE A 36 9.14 7.36 -9.99
CA ILE A 36 9.67 6.05 -10.40
C ILE A 36 10.62 6.19 -11.59
N GLU A 37 10.25 6.97 -12.61
CA GLU A 37 11.06 7.22 -13.80
C GLU A 37 12.31 8.06 -13.47
N GLN A 38 12.13 9.16 -12.73
CA GLN A 38 13.19 10.11 -12.41
C GLN A 38 14.32 9.47 -11.59
N TYR A 39 13.96 8.59 -10.65
CA TYR A 39 14.93 7.92 -9.78
C TYR A 39 15.34 6.53 -10.28
N GLY A 40 14.89 6.12 -11.48
CA GLY A 40 15.26 4.83 -12.07
C GLY A 40 14.90 3.63 -11.19
N MET A 41 13.75 3.68 -10.50
CA MET A 41 13.41 2.71 -9.46
C MET A 41 13.07 1.31 -9.99
N ILE A 42 12.76 1.18 -11.28
CA ILE A 42 12.41 -0.09 -11.90
C ILE A 42 13.64 -0.75 -12.52
N GLU A 43 13.95 -1.94 -12.03
CA GLU A 43 14.88 -2.86 -12.67
C GLU A 43 14.11 -4.05 -13.26
N ARG A 44 14.56 -4.56 -14.42
CA ARG A 44 13.89 -5.67 -15.11
C ARG A 44 13.86 -6.92 -14.25
N GLY A 45 12.71 -7.57 -14.17
CA GLY A 45 12.53 -8.82 -13.42
C GLY A 45 12.49 -8.63 -11.89
N THR A 46 12.41 -7.40 -11.41
CA THR A 46 12.31 -7.15 -9.96
C THR A 46 10.91 -7.43 -9.41
N ARG A 47 10.93 -7.83 -8.15
CA ARG A 47 9.74 -7.98 -7.31
C ARG A 47 9.81 -6.95 -6.18
N TRP A 48 8.76 -6.17 -6.02
CA TRP A 48 8.66 -5.13 -5.01
C TRP A 48 7.90 -5.66 -3.79
N LEU A 49 8.46 -5.39 -2.61
CA LEU A 49 7.76 -5.54 -1.35
C LEU A 49 7.14 -4.19 -0.99
N VAL A 50 5.80 -4.13 -0.93
CA VAL A 50 5.07 -2.90 -0.58
C VAL A 50 4.69 -2.96 0.89
N CYS A 51 5.45 -2.27 1.73
CA CYS A 51 5.24 -2.26 3.17
C CYS A 51 4.04 -1.36 3.56
N LEU A 52 3.04 -1.95 4.17
CA LEU A 52 1.81 -1.29 4.60
C LEU A 52 1.81 -1.10 6.11
N SER A 53 1.66 0.16 6.54
CA SER A 53 1.56 0.52 7.96
C SER A 53 0.13 0.52 8.49
N GLY A 54 -0.86 0.39 7.62
CA GLY A 54 -2.27 0.63 7.94
C GLY A 54 -2.67 2.11 7.91
N GLY A 55 -1.74 3.02 7.58
CA GLY A 55 -2.03 4.45 7.40
C GLY A 55 -2.42 4.81 5.96
N LYS A 56 -3.12 5.94 5.80
CA LYS A 56 -3.61 6.46 4.50
C LYS A 56 -2.53 6.55 3.42
N ASP A 57 -1.28 6.83 3.79
CA ASP A 57 -0.19 7.03 2.84
C ASP A 57 0.20 5.71 2.19
N SER A 58 0.29 4.64 2.99
CA SER A 58 0.59 3.29 2.48
C SER A 58 -0.53 2.73 1.60
N TYR A 59 -1.80 2.98 1.96
CA TYR A 59 -2.95 2.63 1.10
C TYR A 59 -2.98 3.43 -0.20
N THR A 60 -2.68 4.73 -0.14
CA THR A 60 -2.63 5.59 -1.32
C THR A 60 -1.51 5.15 -2.27
N LEU A 61 -0.35 4.81 -1.72
CA LEU A 61 0.77 4.24 -2.49
C LEU A 61 0.34 2.94 -3.18
N LEU A 62 -0.26 2.01 -2.43
CA LEU A 62 -0.74 0.74 -2.97
C LEU A 62 -1.72 0.94 -4.12
N ALA A 63 -2.72 1.82 -3.95
CA ALA A 63 -3.68 2.15 -5.00
C ALA A 63 -2.99 2.73 -6.25
N ALA A 64 -2.07 3.68 -6.08
CA ALA A 64 -1.35 4.27 -7.20
C ALA A 64 -0.49 3.24 -7.96
N LEU A 65 0.19 2.34 -7.25
CA LEU A 65 0.99 1.28 -7.87
C LEU A 65 0.13 0.27 -8.63
N HIS A 66 -0.99 -0.17 -8.05
CA HIS A 66 -1.93 -1.07 -8.73
C HIS A 66 -2.52 -0.42 -9.99
N GLU A 67 -2.82 0.87 -9.95
CA GLU A 67 -3.29 1.58 -11.14
C GLU A 67 -2.20 1.71 -12.22
N LEU A 68 -0.95 1.98 -11.85
CA LEU A 68 0.15 1.98 -12.81
C LEU A 68 0.36 0.60 -13.43
N LYS A 69 0.22 -0.48 -12.64
CA LYS A 69 0.28 -1.87 -13.12
C LYS A 69 -0.86 -2.17 -14.09
N TRP A 70 -2.10 -1.81 -13.76
CA TRP A 70 -3.27 -1.95 -14.64
C TRP A 70 -3.09 -1.19 -15.96
N ARG A 71 -2.48 0.01 -15.92
CA ARG A 71 -2.13 0.79 -17.12
C ARG A 71 -0.96 0.21 -17.94
N GLY A 72 -0.31 -0.86 -17.47
CA GLY A 72 0.89 -1.43 -18.11
C GLY A 72 2.16 -0.57 -17.94
N LEU A 73 2.15 0.41 -17.02
CA LEU A 73 3.23 1.37 -16.79
C LEU A 73 4.16 0.97 -15.64
N LEU A 74 3.88 -0.15 -14.98
CA LEU A 74 4.67 -0.67 -13.87
C LEU A 74 4.94 -2.17 -14.08
N PRO A 75 5.99 -2.54 -14.82
CA PRO A 75 6.33 -3.92 -15.16
C PRO A 75 7.09 -4.61 -14.01
N VAL A 76 6.51 -4.58 -12.80
CA VAL A 76 7.08 -5.22 -11.60
C VAL A 76 6.09 -6.21 -11.01
N ASP A 77 6.62 -7.29 -10.43
CA ASP A 77 5.81 -8.10 -9.53
C ASP A 77 5.71 -7.41 -8.15
N MET A 78 4.58 -7.55 -7.46
CA MET A 78 4.34 -6.87 -6.19
C MET A 78 3.79 -7.85 -5.15
N LEU A 79 4.27 -7.70 -3.91
CA LEU A 79 3.73 -8.36 -2.73
C LEU A 79 3.51 -7.30 -1.64
N ALA A 80 2.30 -7.20 -1.11
CA ALA A 80 2.06 -6.34 0.05
C ALA A 80 2.61 -7.00 1.31
N CYS A 81 3.15 -6.23 2.25
CA CYS A 81 3.68 -6.75 3.49
C CYS A 81 3.25 -5.90 4.67
N ASN A 82 2.87 -6.52 5.77
CA ASN A 82 2.68 -5.83 7.04
C ASN A 82 3.47 -6.56 8.13
N LEU A 83 4.05 -5.77 9.03
CA LEU A 83 4.71 -6.24 10.23
C LEU A 83 3.79 -5.96 11.42
N ASP A 84 3.21 -7.02 11.98
CA ASP A 84 2.57 -6.99 13.30
C ASP A 84 3.67 -7.01 14.36
N GLN A 85 3.76 -5.92 15.11
CA GLN A 85 4.82 -5.66 16.09
C GLN A 85 4.49 -6.18 17.51
N GLY A 86 3.34 -6.81 17.70
CA GLY A 86 2.87 -7.25 19.01
C GLY A 86 2.44 -6.10 19.93
N GLN A 87 2.16 -4.91 19.37
CA GLN A 87 1.73 -3.75 20.14
C GLN A 87 0.36 -4.02 20.79
N PRO A 88 0.19 -3.77 22.10
CA PRO A 88 -1.09 -3.95 22.76
C PRO A 88 -2.21 -3.14 22.08
N GLY A 89 -3.31 -3.81 21.74
CA GLY A 89 -4.45 -3.17 21.07
C GLY A 89 -4.28 -2.92 19.57
N PHE A 90 -3.20 -3.40 18.95
CA PHE A 90 -3.05 -3.36 17.49
C PHE A 90 -4.13 -4.23 16.81
N PRO A 91 -4.86 -3.70 15.83
CA PRO A 91 -5.93 -4.43 15.16
C PRO A 91 -5.36 -5.38 14.09
N SER A 92 -4.84 -6.53 14.51
CA SER A 92 -4.09 -7.47 13.66
C SER A 92 -4.89 -8.05 12.48
N THR A 93 -6.21 -8.07 12.53
CA THR A 93 -7.07 -8.64 11.46
C THR A 93 -7.51 -7.61 10.41
N VAL A 94 -7.51 -6.31 10.74
CA VAL A 94 -8.13 -5.29 9.87
C VAL A 94 -7.44 -5.17 8.52
N LEU A 95 -6.11 -5.12 8.51
CA LEU A 95 -5.34 -5.01 7.27
C LEU A 95 -5.33 -6.32 6.48
N PRO A 96 -5.11 -7.51 7.07
CA PRO A 96 -5.25 -8.78 6.35
C PRO A 96 -6.62 -8.94 5.68
N ASP A 97 -7.72 -8.74 6.42
CA ASP A 97 -9.09 -8.88 5.90
C ASP A 97 -9.34 -7.90 4.73
N PHE A 98 -8.79 -6.69 4.82
CA PHE A 98 -8.84 -5.72 3.74
C PHE A 98 -8.10 -6.23 2.49
N LEU A 99 -6.88 -6.75 2.63
CA LEU A 99 -6.05 -7.20 1.52
C LEU A 99 -6.66 -8.42 0.82
N ASP A 100 -7.23 -9.35 1.59
CA ASP A 100 -7.97 -10.50 1.07
C ASP A 100 -9.19 -10.08 0.25
N ARG A 101 -10.02 -9.19 0.81
CA ARG A 101 -11.19 -8.65 0.11
C ARG A 101 -10.81 -7.92 -1.18
N MET A 102 -9.67 -7.23 -1.18
CA MET A 102 -9.17 -6.50 -2.34
C MET A 102 -8.37 -7.38 -3.32
N GLN A 103 -8.23 -8.68 -3.03
CA GLN A 103 -7.50 -9.66 -3.85
C GLN A 103 -6.03 -9.28 -4.05
N ILE A 104 -5.39 -8.75 -3.01
CA ILE A 104 -4.00 -8.32 -3.06
C ILE A 104 -3.10 -9.42 -2.47
N PRO A 105 -2.15 -9.98 -3.24
CA PRO A 105 -1.15 -10.90 -2.71
C PRO A 105 -0.37 -10.23 -1.59
N HIS A 106 -0.32 -10.87 -0.42
CA HIS A 106 0.30 -10.26 0.73
C HIS A 106 0.95 -11.27 1.69
N ARG A 107 1.78 -10.75 2.59
CA ARG A 107 2.46 -11.47 3.66
C ARG A 107 2.33 -10.67 4.96
N ILE A 108 1.84 -11.32 6.02
CA ILE A 108 1.76 -10.74 7.36
C ILE A 108 2.85 -11.41 8.19
N GLU A 109 3.78 -10.61 8.70
CA GLU A 109 4.84 -11.07 9.59
C GLU A 109 4.55 -10.63 11.01
N PHE A 110 4.62 -11.56 11.96
CA PHE A 110 4.54 -11.24 13.38
C PHE A 110 5.94 -11.20 13.99
N GLN A 111 6.22 -10.15 14.77
CA GLN A 111 7.41 -10.02 15.60
C GLN A 111 7.03 -9.35 16.92
N ASP A 112 7.34 -9.98 18.05
CA ASP A 112 7.14 -9.37 19.38
C ASP A 112 8.22 -8.32 19.67
N THR A 113 8.10 -7.18 19.00
CA THR A 113 9.00 -6.05 19.21
C THR A 113 8.63 -5.29 20.49
N TYR A 114 7.37 -5.35 20.92
CA TYR A 114 6.90 -4.68 22.13
C TYR A 114 7.65 -5.18 23.37
N SER A 115 7.74 -6.51 23.57
CA SER A 115 8.47 -7.08 24.70
C SER A 115 9.96 -6.73 24.67
N ILE A 116 10.57 -6.75 23.47
CA ILE A 116 11.99 -6.40 23.29
C ILE A 116 12.26 -4.93 23.62
N VAL A 117 11.38 -4.03 23.17
CA VAL A 117 11.54 -2.58 23.41
C VAL A 117 11.32 -2.27 24.89
N THR A 118 10.28 -2.85 25.51
CA THR A 118 10.01 -2.65 26.94
C THR A 118 11.09 -3.21 27.86
N GLU A 119 11.75 -4.31 27.49
CA GLU A 119 12.92 -4.84 28.22
C GLU A 119 14.13 -3.88 28.15
N LYS A 120 14.34 -3.24 27.00
CA LYS A 120 15.54 -2.43 26.73
C LYS A 120 15.41 -0.95 27.12
N VAL A 121 14.19 -0.45 27.33
CA VAL A 121 13.93 0.96 27.66
C VAL A 121 13.70 1.09 29.18
N PRO A 122 14.54 1.86 29.91
CA PRO A 122 14.35 2.09 31.33
C PRO A 122 12.97 2.69 31.64
N ALA A 123 12.37 2.26 32.75
CA ALA A 123 11.15 2.86 33.27
C ALA A 123 11.31 4.39 33.34
N ASN A 124 10.39 5.14 32.72
CA ASN A 124 10.35 6.61 32.54
C ASN A 124 10.89 7.18 31.21
N LYS A 125 11.11 6.38 30.17
CA LYS A 125 11.28 6.89 28.79
C LYS A 125 10.14 6.42 27.89
N THR A 126 9.62 7.33 27.08
CA THR A 126 8.62 7.02 26.04
C THR A 126 9.28 6.22 24.93
N TYR A 127 8.59 5.18 24.46
CA TYR A 127 8.93 4.38 23.28
C TYR A 127 7.86 4.56 22.19
#